data_AF-A0AAD4DPS3-F1
#
_entry.id   AF-A0AAD4DPS3-F1
#
_cell.length_a   1.000
_cell.length_b   1.000
_cell.length_c   1.000
_cell.angle_alpha   90.00
_cell.angle_beta   90.00
_cell.angle_gamma   90.00
#
_symmetry.space_group_name_H-M   'P 1'
#
loop_
_entity.id
_entity.type
_entity.pdbx_description
1 polymer ?
#
loop_
_entity_poly.entity_id
_entity_poly.type
_entity_poly.pdbx_seq_one_letter_code
_entity_poly.pdbx_strand_id
1 'polypeptide(L)'
;MTSTESPNPGHPEGAGGKDTGTFIRQGEGLLSDEYASRIASSLAKNNHKRVNLHDPDAVEAENTARAERNLTRAHLRIDDNHIEDVSDDEPMLDEASSPEKDFTTKPTIPGYILEAVDFIGSLTPTTKSILAALTSKGQAPAAVGSMEASSSGAASDAPVFTEANTRIVDGEVTAFEIPRVLLNLVRSKVHIPLTLLTLSSLRKIHEDPASVKMKKGLVTDDPKLFVMDTSSGFPPESSLPPHLFYEAASNFIRLLGLVADDATVKRFTDHRDFCLSRDEFGDNFDSILAFDVEIRRRFFNTHTFPSRAAYLDRWKNVLIKTSLSQQGSSSNRYQPYPSRKPEGFSSTSVSNDGKSFRRGKGEQSSEHLLCVICGRLGHRASSCTHMHTAKNAPVISMWTDKLILKSSSAPICISFNIGRCSPTKHSSDIVHVCSICGSKSHGANSKSCI
;
A
#
# COMPACT_ATOMS: atom_id res chain seq x y z
N MET A 1 -32.73 -20.20 58.02
CA MET A 1 -33.21 -19.00 58.76
C MET A 1 -32.33 -17.86 58.29
N THR A 2 -32.75 -16.86 57.53
CA THR A 2 -34.06 -16.32 57.16
C THR A 2 -33.91 -15.56 55.85
N SER A 3 -34.88 -15.73 54.95
CA SER A 3 -35.09 -15.03 53.69
C SER A 3 -35.71 -13.64 53.93
N THR A 4 -35.42 -12.67 53.05
CA THR A 4 -36.23 -11.45 52.81
C THR A 4 -35.83 -10.92 51.42
N GLU A 5 -36.56 -11.19 50.34
CA GLU A 5 -37.75 -10.49 49.80
C GLU A 5 -37.56 -9.02 49.41
N SER A 6 -37.91 -8.76 48.14
CA SER A 6 -37.86 -7.50 47.40
C SER A 6 -39.02 -6.56 47.75
N PRO A 7 -38.99 -5.30 47.25
CA PRO A 7 -40.21 -4.82 46.60
C PRO A 7 -39.96 -4.18 45.22
N ASN A 8 -40.95 -4.46 44.38
CA ASN A 8 -41.16 -4.07 43.00
C ASN A 8 -41.79 -2.65 42.93
N PRO A 9 -41.47 -1.81 41.92
CA PRO A 9 -42.37 -0.72 41.56
C PRO A 9 -42.81 -0.77 40.08
N GLY A 10 -44.10 -1.06 39.91
CA GLY A 10 -45.04 -0.25 39.12
C GLY A 10 -44.78 -0.03 37.62
N HIS A 11 -45.50 -0.78 36.78
CA HIS A 11 -45.80 -0.42 35.40
C HIS A 11 -46.98 0.57 35.36
N PRO A 12 -46.92 1.65 34.58
CA PRO A 12 -48.13 2.34 34.13
C PRO A 12 -48.58 1.84 32.74
N GLU A 13 -49.88 1.59 32.66
CA GLU A 13 -50.68 1.34 31.46
C GLU A 13 -50.88 2.60 30.61
N GLY A 14 -50.98 2.42 29.29
CA GLY A 14 -52.03 3.04 28.49
C GLY A 14 -51.79 4.43 27.87
N ALA A 15 -51.52 4.45 26.55
CA ALA A 15 -52.08 5.35 25.53
C ALA A 15 -51.48 4.90 24.18
N GLY A 16 -52.22 4.52 23.14
CA GLY A 16 -53.40 5.16 22.55
C GLY A 16 -53.03 5.41 21.08
N GLY A 17 -53.39 4.48 20.20
CA GLY A 17 -53.07 4.54 18.78
C GLY A 17 -53.72 5.73 18.09
N LYS A 18 -53.00 6.32 17.12
CA LYS A 18 -53.56 7.22 16.12
C LYS A 18 -53.02 6.88 14.75
N ASP A 19 -53.96 6.77 13.84
CA ASP A 19 -53.86 6.40 12.43
C ASP A 19 -52.91 7.31 11.65
N THR A 20 -52.02 6.71 10.85
CA THR A 20 -51.30 7.37 9.75
C THR A 20 -51.96 6.99 8.44
N GLY A 21 -53.16 7.52 8.21
CA GLY A 21 -53.76 7.61 6.89
C GLY A 21 -53.45 8.97 6.26
N THR A 22 -53.12 8.96 4.97
CA THR A 22 -53.10 10.12 4.05
C THR A 22 -51.93 11.10 4.20
N PHE A 23 -50.92 10.97 3.33
CA PHE A 23 -50.37 12.08 2.52
C PHE A 23 -49.47 11.49 1.41
N ILE A 24 -50.13 11.05 0.31
CA ILE A 24 -49.51 10.95 -1.01
C ILE A 24 -50.00 12.18 -1.78
N ARG A 25 -49.10 13.13 -2.10
CA ARG A 25 -49.00 13.74 -3.44
C ARG A 25 -47.94 14.84 -3.53
N GLN A 26 -47.26 14.78 -4.67
CA GLN A 26 -46.67 15.86 -5.47
C GLN A 26 -45.26 16.35 -5.12
N GLY A 27 -44.32 15.95 -5.99
CA GLY A 27 -42.98 16.52 -6.10
C GLY A 27 -42.10 15.82 -7.14
N GLU A 28 -42.65 15.38 -8.27
CA GLU A 28 -41.84 14.91 -9.41
C GLU A 28 -41.41 16.13 -10.25
N GLY A 29 -40.12 16.46 -10.14
CA GLY A 29 -39.44 17.47 -10.95
C GLY A 29 -38.37 16.81 -11.80
N LEU A 30 -38.76 16.53 -13.04
CA LEU A 30 -38.02 16.19 -14.26
C LEU A 30 -36.49 16.46 -14.25
N LEU A 31 -35.70 15.38 -14.32
CA LEU A 31 -34.44 15.34 -15.07
C LEU A 31 -34.61 14.26 -16.13
N SER A 32 -34.67 14.69 -17.40
CA SER A 32 -35.01 13.86 -18.56
C SER A 32 -33.99 12.75 -18.81
N ASP A 33 -34.49 11.54 -19.11
CA ASP A 33 -33.73 10.36 -19.55
C ASP A 33 -32.77 10.62 -20.73
N GLU A 34 -33.01 11.70 -21.50
CA GLU A 34 -32.11 12.14 -22.58
C GLU A 34 -30.71 12.51 -22.09
N TYR A 35 -30.56 13.07 -20.89
CA TYR A 35 -29.26 13.51 -20.38
C TYR A 35 -28.39 12.31 -19.96
N ALA A 36 -29.01 11.31 -19.32
CA ALA A 36 -28.36 10.05 -18.98
C ALA A 36 -27.94 9.27 -20.23
N SER A 37 -28.76 9.28 -21.29
CA SER A 37 -28.48 8.60 -22.55
C SER A 37 -27.32 9.25 -23.34
N ARG A 38 -27.17 10.58 -23.27
CA ARG A 38 -26.03 11.30 -23.88
C ARG A 38 -24.71 11.01 -23.17
N ILE A 39 -24.71 10.92 -21.84
CA ILE A 39 -23.49 10.55 -21.08
C ILE A 39 -23.09 9.10 -21.33
N ALA A 40 -24.06 8.16 -21.37
CA ALA A 40 -23.79 6.77 -21.66
C ALA A 40 -23.24 6.57 -23.09
N SER A 41 -23.78 7.29 -24.08
CA SER A 41 -23.29 7.25 -25.47
C SER A 41 -21.91 7.90 -25.64
N SER A 42 -21.58 8.92 -24.84
CA SER A 42 -20.25 9.54 -24.84
C SER A 42 -19.18 8.64 -24.19
N LEU A 43 -19.54 7.87 -23.16
CA LEU A 43 -18.62 6.94 -22.50
C LEU A 43 -18.38 5.66 -23.32
N ALA A 44 -19.38 5.18 -24.06
CA ALA A 44 -19.23 4.02 -24.95
C ALA A 44 -18.29 4.28 -26.15
N LYS A 45 -18.15 5.54 -26.59
CA LYS A 45 -17.28 5.94 -27.71
C LYS A 45 -15.81 6.09 -27.32
N ASN A 46 -15.47 6.18 -26.03
CA ASN A 46 -14.10 6.39 -25.54
C ASN A 46 -13.35 5.10 -25.16
N ASN A 47 -13.85 3.93 -25.54
CA ASN A 47 -13.05 2.70 -25.52
C ASN A 47 -12.02 2.76 -26.66
N HIS A 48 -10.90 3.45 -26.45
CA HIS A 48 -9.74 3.38 -27.34
C HIS A 48 -9.35 1.92 -27.52
N LYS A 49 -9.66 1.37 -28.70
CA LYS A 49 -9.24 0.05 -29.13
C LYS A 49 -7.71 0.05 -29.08
N ARG A 50 -7.12 -0.71 -28.15
CA ARG A 50 -5.66 -0.85 -28.07
C ARG A 50 -5.18 -1.50 -29.37
N VAL A 51 -4.40 -0.76 -30.13
CA VAL A 51 -3.74 -1.25 -31.34
C VAL A 51 -2.65 -2.24 -30.91
N ASN A 52 -2.64 -3.42 -31.54
CA ASN A 52 -1.60 -4.41 -31.30
C ASN A 52 -0.34 -3.99 -32.05
N LEU A 53 0.65 -3.45 -31.33
CA LEU A 53 1.90 -2.95 -31.93
C LEU A 53 2.79 -4.05 -32.54
N HIS A 54 2.45 -5.33 -32.33
CA HIS A 54 3.17 -6.46 -32.93
C HIS A 54 2.54 -6.97 -34.22
N ASP A 55 1.41 -6.39 -34.64
CA ASP A 55 0.73 -6.74 -35.87
C ASP A 55 0.94 -5.58 -36.87
N PRO A 56 1.78 -5.75 -37.91
CA PRO A 56 2.12 -4.67 -38.83
C PRO A 56 0.88 -4.12 -39.55
N ASP A 57 -0.08 -4.97 -39.91
CA ASP A 57 -1.32 -4.57 -40.57
C ASP A 57 -2.17 -3.68 -39.63
N ALA A 58 -2.16 -3.98 -38.32
CA ALA A 58 -2.85 -3.17 -37.32
C ALA A 58 -2.18 -1.81 -37.09
N VAL A 59 -0.84 -1.74 -37.20
CA VAL A 59 -0.07 -0.49 -37.12
C VAL A 59 -0.32 0.37 -38.35
N GLU A 60 -0.29 -0.21 -39.56
CA GLU A 60 -0.58 0.49 -40.82
C GLU A 60 -2.01 1.04 -40.86
N ALA A 61 -2.99 0.25 -40.43
CA ALA A 61 -4.38 0.68 -40.36
C ALA A 61 -4.58 1.85 -39.37
N GLU A 62 -3.95 1.82 -38.20
CA GLU A 62 -4.01 2.93 -37.24
C GLU A 62 -3.30 4.17 -37.78
N ASN A 63 -2.15 4.00 -38.43
CA ASN A 63 -1.39 5.08 -39.05
C ASN A 63 -2.20 5.78 -40.14
N THR A 64 -2.94 5.02 -40.96
CA THR A 64 -3.86 5.58 -41.97
C THR A 64 -4.98 6.38 -41.30
N ALA A 65 -5.57 5.85 -40.23
CA ALA A 65 -6.60 6.56 -39.47
C ALA A 65 -6.06 7.84 -38.79
N ARG A 66 -4.80 7.86 -38.32
CA ARG A 66 -4.13 9.06 -37.80
C ARG A 66 -3.90 10.11 -38.88
N ALA A 67 -3.46 9.68 -40.06
CA ALA A 67 -3.26 10.56 -41.21
C ALA A 67 -4.56 11.27 -41.62
N GLU A 68 -5.69 10.56 -41.67
CA GLU A 68 -7.00 11.15 -41.96
C GLU A 68 -7.45 12.18 -40.90
N ARG A 69 -7.23 11.88 -39.61
CA ARG A 69 -7.53 12.82 -38.51
C ARG A 69 -6.65 14.06 -38.58
N ASN A 70 -5.36 13.90 -38.86
CA ASN A 70 -4.43 15.02 -39.01
C ASN A 70 -4.77 15.87 -40.24
N LEU A 71 -5.18 15.26 -41.35
CA LEU A 71 -5.67 16.00 -42.52
C LEU A 71 -6.92 16.83 -42.19
N THR A 72 -7.85 16.27 -41.42
CA THR A 72 -9.04 16.99 -40.95
C THR A 72 -8.67 18.18 -40.07
N ARG A 73 -7.73 18.00 -39.13
CA ARG A 73 -7.20 19.10 -38.30
C ARG A 73 -6.51 20.17 -39.14
N ALA A 74 -5.72 19.79 -40.13
CA ALA A 74 -5.06 20.72 -41.03
C ALA A 74 -6.07 21.56 -41.82
N HIS A 75 -7.17 20.97 -42.30
CA HIS A 75 -8.26 21.72 -42.92
C HIS A 75 -8.93 22.72 -41.97
N LEU A 76 -9.17 22.33 -40.71
CA LEU A 76 -9.75 23.23 -39.71
C LEU A 76 -8.83 24.40 -39.35
N ARG A 77 -7.50 24.23 -39.41
CA ARG A 77 -6.54 25.32 -39.20
C ARG A 77 -6.53 26.35 -40.33
N ILE A 78 -6.95 25.97 -41.54
CA ILE A 78 -6.99 26.85 -42.72
C ILE A 78 -8.32 27.61 -42.82
N ASP A 79 -9.38 27.10 -42.20
CA ASP A 79 -10.68 27.78 -42.16
C ASP A 79 -10.62 28.96 -41.19
N ASP A 80 -10.43 30.17 -41.73
CA ASP A 80 -10.39 31.44 -40.97
C ASP A 80 -11.65 31.69 -40.12
N ASN A 81 -12.75 30.96 -40.35
CA ASN A 81 -13.96 31.05 -39.53
C ASN A 81 -13.97 30.07 -38.35
N HIS A 82 -12.99 29.17 -38.23
CA HIS A 82 -12.89 28.24 -37.11
C HIS A 82 -12.24 28.92 -35.90
N ILE A 83 -13.06 29.33 -34.93
CA ILE A 83 -12.64 30.09 -33.74
C ILE A 83 -12.05 29.17 -32.65
N GLU A 84 -12.24 27.85 -32.75
CA GLU A 84 -11.75 26.91 -31.73
C GLU A 84 -10.28 26.53 -31.95
N ASP A 85 -9.56 26.39 -30.83
CA ASP A 85 -8.15 25.97 -30.82
C ASP A 85 -8.04 24.51 -31.29
N VAL A 86 -7.52 24.31 -32.50
CA VAL A 86 -7.35 22.98 -33.11
C VAL A 86 -6.13 22.31 -32.50
N SER A 87 -6.31 21.15 -31.88
CA SER A 87 -5.22 20.37 -31.28
C SER A 87 -4.07 20.09 -32.27
N ASP A 88 -2.86 19.89 -31.75
CA ASP A 88 -1.70 19.41 -32.52
C ASP A 88 -1.95 18.06 -33.21
N ASP A 89 -1.11 17.75 -34.20
CA ASP A 89 -1.17 16.50 -34.95
C ASP A 89 -0.76 15.29 -34.11
N GLU A 90 -1.44 14.16 -34.30
CA GLU A 90 -1.07 12.90 -33.65
C GLU A 90 0.20 12.32 -34.31
N PRO A 91 1.23 11.91 -33.55
CA PRO A 91 2.41 11.28 -34.13
C PRO A 91 2.07 9.92 -34.72
N MET A 92 2.73 9.55 -35.82
CA MET A 92 2.61 8.21 -36.40
C MET A 92 3.27 7.16 -35.50
N LEU A 93 2.78 5.93 -35.52
CA LEU A 93 3.40 4.81 -34.84
C LEU A 93 4.58 4.30 -35.69
N ASP A 94 5.73 4.10 -35.05
CA ASP A 94 6.89 3.49 -35.70
C ASP A 94 6.60 2.02 -36.02
N GLU A 95 6.85 1.61 -37.26
CA GLU A 95 6.87 0.19 -37.60
C GLU A 95 7.99 -0.47 -36.80
N ALA A 96 7.62 -1.44 -35.95
CA ALA A 96 8.61 -2.24 -35.25
C ALA A 96 9.48 -2.92 -36.32
N SER A 97 10.75 -2.52 -36.41
CA SER A 97 11.70 -3.10 -37.35
C SER A 97 11.70 -4.61 -37.14
N SER A 98 11.20 -5.34 -38.14
CA SER A 98 11.23 -6.79 -38.12
C SER A 98 12.68 -7.22 -37.96
N PRO A 99 13.03 -8.07 -36.98
CA PRO A 99 14.37 -8.61 -36.90
C PRO A 99 14.65 -9.33 -38.21
N GLU A 100 15.68 -8.87 -38.93
CA GLU A 100 16.11 -9.46 -40.20
C GLU A 100 16.28 -10.97 -39.99
N LYS A 101 15.40 -11.76 -40.61
CA LYS A 101 15.50 -13.22 -40.60
C LYS A 101 16.58 -13.61 -41.58
N ASP A 102 17.78 -13.77 -41.06
CA ASP A 102 18.91 -14.37 -41.78
C ASP A 102 18.63 -15.86 -41.97
N PHE A 103 18.05 -16.22 -43.13
CA PHE A 103 17.78 -17.61 -43.51
C PHE A 103 19.04 -18.21 -44.15
N THR A 104 19.82 -18.95 -43.36
CA THR A 104 20.66 -20.04 -43.88
C THR A 104 20.33 -21.35 -43.17
N THR A 105 19.73 -22.27 -43.91
CA THR A 105 19.21 -23.56 -43.46
C THR A 105 20.29 -24.62 -43.22
N LYS A 106 20.22 -25.35 -42.11
CA LYS A 106 20.56 -26.79 -42.00
C LYS A 106 19.67 -27.46 -40.92
N PRO A 107 19.20 -28.71 -41.13
CA PRO A 107 18.35 -29.40 -40.16
C PRO A 107 19.20 -30.17 -39.15
N THR A 108 18.94 -29.99 -37.85
CA THR A 108 19.54 -30.80 -36.80
C THR A 108 18.44 -31.38 -35.90
N ILE A 109 18.43 -32.71 -35.85
CA ILE A 109 17.57 -33.58 -35.03
C ILE A 109 17.92 -33.37 -33.53
N PRO A 110 16.96 -33.44 -32.59
CA PRO A 110 17.23 -33.13 -31.17
C PRO A 110 17.98 -34.30 -30.50
N GLY A 111 19.27 -34.10 -30.20
CA GLY A 111 20.11 -35.05 -29.46
C GLY A 111 20.29 -34.63 -28.01
N TYR A 112 19.32 -34.94 -27.14
CA TYR A 112 19.36 -34.57 -25.71
C TYR A 112 19.85 -35.69 -24.77
N ILE A 113 20.52 -36.74 -25.28
CA ILE A 113 20.93 -37.90 -24.46
C ILE A 113 22.46 -38.13 -24.44
N LEU A 114 23.25 -37.47 -25.29
CA LEU A 114 24.72 -37.69 -25.36
C LEU A 114 25.57 -36.68 -24.56
N GLU A 115 25.06 -35.49 -24.22
CA GLU A 115 25.81 -34.49 -23.43
C GLU A 115 25.93 -34.85 -21.93
N ALA A 116 25.11 -35.77 -21.42
CA ALA A 116 25.21 -36.21 -20.02
C ALA A 116 26.42 -37.13 -19.76
N VAL A 117 27.03 -37.71 -20.80
CA VAL A 117 28.14 -38.67 -20.64
C VAL A 117 29.50 -37.96 -20.61
N ASP A 118 29.67 -36.88 -21.36
CA ASP A 118 30.92 -36.09 -21.35
C ASP A 118 31.08 -35.25 -20.06
N PHE A 119 29.98 -34.83 -19.45
CA PHE A 119 30.02 -34.09 -18.18
C PHE A 119 30.54 -34.94 -17.00
N ILE A 120 30.31 -36.26 -17.02
CA ILE A 120 30.81 -37.18 -15.98
C ILE A 120 32.32 -37.43 -16.15
N GLY A 121 32.82 -37.33 -17.40
CA GLY A 121 34.25 -37.41 -17.71
C GLY A 121 35.06 -36.28 -17.08
N SER A 122 34.52 -35.05 -17.10
CA SER A 122 35.18 -33.81 -16.64
C SER A 122 35.13 -33.57 -15.13
N LEU A 123 34.48 -34.43 -14.35
CA LEU A 123 34.43 -34.28 -12.89
C LEU A 123 35.79 -34.57 -12.23
N THR A 124 36.15 -33.75 -11.25
CA THR A 124 37.34 -33.93 -10.41
C THR A 124 37.25 -35.25 -9.62
N PRO A 125 38.38 -35.85 -9.21
CA PRO A 125 38.37 -37.11 -8.45
C PRO A 125 37.47 -37.07 -7.20
N THR A 126 37.38 -35.90 -6.56
CA THR A 126 36.56 -35.64 -5.38
C THR A 126 35.05 -35.68 -5.68
N THR A 127 34.62 -35.15 -6.82
CA THR A 127 33.20 -35.19 -7.22
C THR A 127 32.77 -36.58 -7.67
N LYS A 128 33.66 -37.37 -8.28
CA LYS A 128 33.42 -38.78 -8.62
C LYS A 128 33.21 -39.65 -7.38
N SER A 129 33.96 -39.40 -6.30
CA SER A 129 33.79 -40.10 -5.01
C SER A 129 32.43 -39.82 -4.35
N ILE A 130 31.97 -38.56 -4.38
CA ILE A 130 30.67 -38.17 -3.82
C ILE A 130 29.50 -38.79 -4.61
N LEU A 131 29.59 -38.82 -5.94
CA LEU A 131 28.55 -39.43 -6.78
C LEU A 131 28.46 -40.95 -6.59
N ALA A 132 29.60 -41.62 -6.39
CA ALA A 132 29.66 -43.06 -6.08
C ALA A 132 29.08 -43.39 -4.69
N ALA A 133 29.28 -42.50 -3.71
CA ALA A 133 28.70 -42.65 -2.37
C ALA A 133 27.18 -42.42 -2.35
N LEU A 134 26.64 -41.60 -3.26
CA LEU A 134 25.20 -41.33 -3.36
C LEU A 134 24.44 -42.43 -4.11
N THR A 135 25.08 -43.13 -5.03
CA THR A 135 24.46 -44.22 -5.81
C THR A 135 24.48 -45.57 -5.08
N SER A 136 25.35 -45.75 -4.09
CA SER A 136 25.46 -47.00 -3.31
C SER A 136 24.51 -47.08 -2.11
N LYS A 137 23.76 -46.03 -1.79
CA LYS A 137 22.91 -45.97 -0.58
C LYS A 137 21.43 -46.21 -0.90
N GLY A 138 21.15 -47.41 -1.41
CA GLY A 138 19.81 -47.85 -1.82
C GLY A 138 19.51 -49.31 -1.49
N GLN A 139 19.88 -49.80 -0.31
CA GLN A 139 19.37 -51.06 0.22
C GLN A 139 19.32 -51.03 1.77
N ALA A 140 18.13 -51.30 2.31
CA ALA A 140 17.84 -51.42 3.74
C ALA A 140 17.68 -52.91 4.13
N PRO A 141 17.42 -53.26 5.40
CA PRO A 141 18.45 -53.54 6.40
C PRO A 141 18.39 -55.00 6.90
N ALA A 142 19.53 -55.56 7.33
CA ALA A 142 19.54 -56.76 8.17
C ALA A 142 20.68 -56.73 9.19
N ALA A 143 20.27 -56.86 10.45
CA ALA A 143 20.92 -57.50 11.59
C ALA A 143 22.35 -57.09 12.01
N VAL A 144 22.41 -56.55 13.23
CA VAL A 144 23.20 -57.03 14.38
C VAL A 144 24.67 -57.41 14.13
N GLY A 145 25.56 -56.62 14.74
CA GLY A 145 26.74 -57.19 15.37
C GLY A 145 28.03 -56.38 15.22
N SER A 146 28.66 -56.18 16.37
CA SER A 146 30.10 -56.03 16.57
C SER A 146 30.66 -54.61 16.67
N MET A 147 31.15 -54.36 17.88
CA MET A 147 32.14 -53.36 18.25
C MET A 147 33.35 -53.43 17.33
N GLU A 148 33.77 -52.28 16.81
CA GLU A 148 35.20 -51.97 16.67
C GLU A 148 35.42 -50.51 17.08
N ALA A 149 36.28 -50.37 18.08
CA ALA A 149 36.93 -49.12 18.43
C ALA A 149 38.02 -48.79 17.41
N SER A 150 38.41 -47.51 17.39
CA SER A 150 39.66 -46.98 16.83
C SER A 150 39.68 -46.57 15.36
N SER A 151 39.44 -45.28 15.13
CA SER A 151 40.44 -44.45 14.45
C SER A 151 40.28 -42.98 14.86
N SER A 152 40.78 -42.65 16.05
CA SER A 152 41.20 -41.30 16.40
C SER A 152 42.40 -40.94 15.52
N GLY A 153 42.19 -40.17 14.46
CA GLY A 153 43.24 -39.81 13.52
C GLY A 153 42.99 -38.46 12.87
N ALA A 154 43.50 -37.41 13.52
CA ALA A 154 43.98 -36.16 12.93
C ALA A 154 43.21 -35.61 11.71
N ALA A 155 42.10 -34.93 11.94
CA ALA A 155 41.46 -34.06 10.95
C ALA A 155 41.14 -32.67 11.53
N SER A 156 42.00 -32.14 12.40
CA SER A 156 41.72 -30.91 13.16
C SER A 156 42.51 -29.68 12.72
N ASP A 157 43.20 -29.69 11.57
CA ASP A 157 43.99 -28.52 11.16
C ASP A 157 43.94 -28.22 9.66
N ALA A 158 42.85 -28.64 8.99
CA ALA A 158 42.58 -28.13 7.66
C ALA A 158 42.28 -26.63 7.76
N PRO A 159 42.95 -25.77 6.97
CA PRO A 159 42.71 -24.33 7.02
C PRO A 159 41.25 -24.05 6.67
N VAL A 160 40.54 -23.39 7.59
CA VAL A 160 39.12 -23.00 7.45
C VAL A 160 38.90 -22.10 6.22
N PHE A 161 39.93 -21.34 5.86
CA PHE A 161 39.95 -20.48 4.67
C PHE A 161 40.92 -21.06 3.64
N THR A 162 40.36 -21.55 2.54
CA THR A 162 41.13 -21.97 1.36
C THR A 162 40.82 -21.02 0.21
N GLU A 163 41.74 -20.86 -0.73
CA GLU A 163 41.51 -20.07 -1.95
C GLU A 163 40.27 -20.56 -2.71
N ALA A 164 40.01 -21.87 -2.69
CA ALA A 164 38.81 -22.47 -3.27
C ALA A 164 37.49 -22.02 -2.60
N ASN A 165 37.54 -21.59 -1.33
CA ASN A 165 36.39 -21.07 -0.58
C ASN A 165 36.35 -19.53 -0.57
N THR A 166 37.40 -18.85 -1.04
CA THR A 166 37.44 -17.39 -1.15
C THR A 166 36.78 -16.96 -2.45
N ARG A 167 35.62 -16.29 -2.34
CA ARG A 167 35.03 -15.61 -3.49
C ARG A 167 35.77 -14.31 -3.76
N ILE A 168 36.47 -14.24 -4.88
CA ILE A 168 36.94 -12.97 -5.44
C ILE A 168 35.71 -12.26 -5.99
N VAL A 169 35.41 -11.08 -5.45
CA VAL A 169 34.30 -10.25 -5.92
C VAL A 169 34.88 -9.17 -6.81
N ASP A 170 34.72 -9.35 -8.12
CA ASP A 170 35.10 -8.34 -9.11
C ASP A 170 34.02 -7.24 -9.13
N GLY A 171 34.29 -6.09 -8.48
CA GLY A 171 33.40 -4.93 -8.49
C GLY A 171 33.60 -4.00 -7.28
N GLU A 172 32.89 -2.87 -7.27
CA GLU A 172 32.76 -2.04 -6.06
C GLU A 172 32.03 -2.85 -4.99
N VAL A 173 32.81 -3.48 -4.11
CA VAL A 173 32.29 -4.15 -2.93
C VAL A 173 31.67 -3.07 -2.06
N THR A 174 30.34 -3.00 -2.03
CA THR A 174 29.64 -2.25 -0.98
C THR A 174 30.22 -2.71 0.35
N ALA A 175 30.68 -1.77 1.19
CA ALA A 175 31.49 -2.09 2.36
C ALA A 175 30.85 -3.10 3.36
N PHE A 176 29.53 -3.33 3.27
CA PHE A 176 28.79 -4.22 4.15
C PHE A 176 27.94 -5.23 3.37
N GLU A 177 28.03 -6.51 3.76
CA GLU A 177 27.11 -7.57 3.33
C GLU A 177 25.70 -7.30 3.89
N ILE A 178 24.64 -7.83 3.25
CA ILE A 178 23.28 -7.76 3.79
C ILE A 178 23.15 -8.67 5.03
N PRO A 179 22.87 -8.14 6.23
CA PRO A 179 22.76 -8.95 7.44
C PRO A 179 21.65 -9.99 7.37
N ARG A 180 21.89 -11.19 7.92
CA ARG A 180 20.90 -12.29 7.95
C ARG A 180 19.57 -11.91 8.60
N VAL A 181 19.59 -10.99 9.57
CA VAL A 181 18.36 -10.50 10.21
C VAL A 181 17.42 -9.77 9.24
N LEU A 182 17.97 -9.10 8.21
CA LEU A 182 17.18 -8.47 7.15
C LEU A 182 16.64 -9.51 6.15
N LEU A 183 17.40 -10.56 5.86
CA LEU A 183 16.90 -11.70 5.06
C LEU A 183 15.71 -12.38 5.75
N ASN A 184 15.78 -12.55 7.07
CA ASN A 184 14.69 -13.12 7.85
C ASN A 184 13.44 -12.22 7.83
N LEU A 185 13.60 -10.89 7.84
CA LEU A 185 12.49 -9.95 7.65
C LEU A 185 11.79 -10.14 6.29
N VAL A 186 12.55 -10.23 5.19
CA VAL A 186 11.94 -10.43 3.85
C VAL A 186 11.21 -11.76 3.78
N ARG A 187 11.84 -12.85 4.26
CA ARG A 187 11.24 -14.20 4.27
C ARG A 187 9.98 -14.26 5.11
N SER A 188 9.91 -13.44 6.16
CA SER A 188 8.74 -13.28 7.01
C SER A 188 7.64 -12.40 6.40
N LYS A 189 7.84 -11.90 5.16
CA LYS A 189 6.92 -11.00 4.46
C LYS A 189 6.65 -9.70 5.22
N VAL A 190 7.59 -9.29 6.07
CA VAL A 190 7.49 -8.04 6.81
C VAL A 190 8.11 -6.92 5.97
N HIS A 191 7.38 -5.82 5.83
CA HIS A 191 7.87 -4.63 5.16
C HIS A 191 9.19 -4.13 5.79
N ILE A 192 10.20 -3.88 4.95
CA ILE A 192 11.51 -3.40 5.39
C ILE A 192 11.66 -1.91 5.06
N PRO A 193 11.78 -1.03 6.07
CA PRO A 193 12.09 0.37 5.85
C PRO A 193 13.41 0.59 5.12
N LEU A 194 13.44 1.48 4.12
CA LEU A 194 14.69 1.85 3.44
C LEU A 194 15.74 2.43 4.40
N THR A 195 15.32 3.06 5.50
CA THR A 195 16.26 3.55 6.53
C THR A 195 17.11 2.44 7.13
N LEU A 196 16.65 1.17 7.15
CA LEU A 196 17.46 0.01 7.57
C LEU A 196 18.52 -0.42 6.55
N LEU A 197 18.38 0.03 5.31
CA LEU A 197 19.22 -0.35 4.16
C LEU A 197 20.17 0.77 3.74
N THR A 198 20.23 1.86 4.51
CA THR A 198 21.29 2.85 4.39
C THR A 198 22.62 2.26 4.83
N LEU A 199 23.73 2.80 4.32
CA LEU A 199 25.07 2.29 4.65
C LEU A 199 25.37 2.42 6.15
N SER A 200 24.90 3.50 6.78
CA SER A 200 25.05 3.76 8.21
C SER A 200 24.29 2.75 9.07
N SER A 201 23.06 2.39 8.67
CA SER A 201 22.29 1.35 9.36
C SER A 201 22.89 -0.04 9.17
N LEU A 202 23.34 -0.38 7.95
CA LEU A 202 24.02 -1.66 7.71
C LEU A 202 25.30 -1.78 8.54
N ARG A 203 26.13 -0.73 8.58
CA ARG A 203 27.30 -0.66 9.45
C ARG A 203 26.92 -0.89 10.91
N LYS A 204 25.92 -0.16 11.41
CA LYS A 204 25.46 -0.27 12.80
C LYS A 204 25.00 -1.69 13.15
N ILE A 205 24.30 -2.38 12.24
CA ILE A 205 23.86 -3.77 12.47
C ILE A 205 25.06 -4.73 12.57
N HIS A 206 26.11 -4.50 11.78
CA HIS A 206 27.33 -5.33 11.81
C HIS A 206 28.22 -5.05 13.02
N GLU A 207 28.44 -3.77 13.33
CA GLU A 207 29.36 -3.32 14.39
C GLU A 207 28.74 -3.41 15.78
N ASP A 208 27.43 -3.22 15.90
CA ASP A 208 26.68 -3.25 17.17
C ASP A 208 25.48 -4.21 17.08
N PRO A 209 25.68 -5.52 17.31
CA PRO A 209 24.58 -6.48 17.33
C PRO A 209 23.52 -6.19 18.39
N ALA A 210 23.85 -5.47 19.47
CA ALA A 210 22.88 -5.10 20.51
C ALA A 210 21.89 -4.04 20.03
N SER A 211 22.20 -3.32 18.94
CA SER A 211 21.26 -2.41 18.28
C SER A 211 20.06 -3.13 17.64
N VAL A 212 20.20 -4.43 17.32
CA VAL A 212 19.16 -5.25 16.69
C VAL A 212 18.25 -5.86 17.76
N LYS A 213 17.11 -5.21 17.99
CA LYS A 213 16.07 -5.78 18.87
C LYS A 213 15.22 -6.78 18.09
N MET A 214 14.98 -7.94 18.70
CA MET A 214 14.12 -8.97 18.15
C MET A 214 12.75 -8.93 18.83
N LYS A 215 11.68 -9.10 18.06
CA LYS A 215 10.30 -9.14 18.54
C LYS A 215 9.61 -10.42 18.09
N LYS A 216 8.89 -11.05 19.03
CA LYS A 216 8.07 -12.24 18.78
C LYS A 216 6.66 -11.82 18.35
N GLY A 217 6.03 -12.61 17.48
CA GLY A 217 4.61 -12.43 17.11
C GLY A 217 4.35 -11.30 16.11
N LEU A 218 5.36 -10.87 15.35
CA LEU A 218 5.17 -9.88 14.29
C LEU A 218 4.56 -10.51 13.02
N VAL A 219 4.77 -11.82 12.83
CA VAL A 219 4.26 -12.58 11.69
C VAL A 219 2.99 -13.30 12.14
N THR A 220 1.88 -13.06 11.45
CA THR A 220 0.58 -13.68 11.78
C THR A 220 0.60 -15.19 11.59
N ASP A 221 1.34 -15.66 10.59
CA ASP A 221 1.36 -17.07 10.19
C ASP A 221 2.26 -17.92 11.11
N ASP A 222 3.28 -17.30 11.71
CA ASP A 222 4.17 -17.94 12.68
C ASP A 222 4.47 -17.01 13.86
N PRO A 223 3.64 -17.05 14.91
CA PRO A 223 3.84 -16.20 16.09
C PRO A 223 5.08 -16.59 16.91
N LYS A 224 5.72 -17.73 16.63
CA LYS A 224 6.96 -18.15 17.31
C LYS A 224 8.19 -17.58 16.63
N LEU A 225 8.09 -17.12 15.39
CA LEU A 225 9.19 -16.53 14.67
C LEU A 225 9.63 -15.22 15.31
N PHE A 226 10.92 -15.13 15.64
CA PHE A 226 11.55 -13.91 16.09
C PHE A 226 12.03 -13.11 14.89
N VAL A 227 11.53 -11.89 14.76
CA VAL A 227 11.85 -11.00 13.65
C VAL A 227 12.40 -9.69 14.20
N MET A 228 13.33 -9.06 13.47
CA MET A 228 13.89 -7.77 13.86
C MET A 228 12.79 -6.72 13.98
N ASP A 229 12.80 -5.96 15.08
CA ASP A 229 11.91 -4.84 15.32
C ASP A 229 12.39 -3.61 14.55
N THR A 230 11.70 -3.29 13.45
CA THR A 230 12.03 -2.15 12.60
C THR A 230 11.76 -0.79 13.25
N SER A 231 11.09 -0.76 14.41
CA SER A 231 10.71 0.49 15.10
C SER A 231 11.72 0.94 16.17
N SER A 232 12.63 0.06 16.60
CA SER A 232 13.57 0.34 17.67
C SER A 232 14.99 0.53 17.13
N GLY A 233 15.60 1.68 17.42
CA GLY A 233 17.03 1.91 17.19
C GLY A 233 17.40 2.41 15.79
N PHE A 234 16.41 2.62 14.92
CA PHE A 234 16.58 3.13 13.56
C PHE A 234 15.59 4.26 13.26
N PRO A 235 15.94 5.22 12.40
CA PRO A 235 15.06 6.32 12.05
C PRO A 235 13.78 5.84 11.35
N PRO A 236 12.64 6.53 11.56
CA PRO A 236 11.42 6.24 10.81
C PRO A 236 11.67 6.45 9.31
N GLU A 237 11.03 5.65 8.48
CA GLU A 237 11.24 5.71 7.03
C GLU A 237 10.94 7.08 6.42
N SER A 238 9.95 7.79 6.97
CA SER A 238 9.58 9.14 6.56
C SER A 238 10.67 10.19 6.84
N SER A 239 11.74 9.85 7.57
CA SER A 239 12.89 10.72 7.79
C SER A 239 14.09 10.36 6.91
N LEU A 240 13.93 9.48 5.93
CA LEU A 240 14.98 9.20 4.96
C LEU A 240 15.22 10.46 4.12
N PRO A 241 16.43 11.02 4.06
CA PRO A 241 16.70 12.19 3.22
C PRO A 241 16.92 11.80 1.75
N PRO A 242 16.72 12.73 0.79
CA PRO A 242 16.83 12.45 -0.65
C PRO A 242 18.15 11.80 -1.07
N HIS A 243 19.28 12.30 -0.55
CA HIS A 243 20.61 11.80 -0.91
C HIS A 243 20.88 10.36 -0.46
N LEU A 244 20.16 9.85 0.55
CA LEU A 244 20.29 8.45 1.00
C LEU A 244 19.32 7.50 0.29
N PHE A 245 18.37 8.02 -0.50
CA PHE A 245 17.38 7.19 -1.19
C PHE A 245 18.04 6.24 -2.20
N TYR A 246 19.00 6.74 -2.98
CA TYR A 246 19.69 5.95 -4.00
C TYR A 246 20.43 4.74 -3.41
N GLU A 247 21.22 4.96 -2.34
CA GLU A 247 21.96 3.86 -1.70
C GLU A 247 21.01 2.84 -1.05
N ALA A 248 19.97 3.32 -0.36
CA ALA A 248 19.03 2.46 0.35
C ALA A 248 18.20 1.62 -0.63
N ALA A 249 17.72 2.24 -1.72
CA ALA A 249 16.98 1.54 -2.76
C ALA A 249 17.87 0.51 -3.50
N SER A 250 19.13 0.84 -3.76
CA SER A 250 20.07 -0.11 -4.38
C SER A 250 20.37 -1.31 -3.47
N ASN A 251 20.57 -1.06 -2.17
CA ASN A 251 20.68 -2.13 -1.18
C ASN A 251 19.40 -2.96 -1.04
N PHE A 252 18.22 -2.36 -1.24
CA PHE A 252 16.95 -3.07 -1.30
C PHE A 252 16.87 -4.02 -2.51
N ILE A 253 17.28 -3.59 -3.70
CA ILE A 253 17.36 -4.47 -4.89
C ILE A 253 18.36 -5.61 -4.64
N ARG A 254 19.53 -5.32 -4.05
CA ARG A 254 20.52 -6.35 -3.69
C ARG A 254 19.94 -7.36 -2.71
N LEU A 255 19.23 -6.89 -1.67
CA LEU A 255 18.55 -7.75 -0.72
C LEU A 255 17.52 -8.66 -1.41
N LEU A 256 16.72 -8.13 -2.33
CA LEU A 256 15.75 -8.92 -3.09
C LEU A 256 16.43 -9.97 -3.98
N GLY A 257 17.56 -9.65 -4.61
CA GLY A 257 18.34 -10.61 -5.40
C GLY A 257 18.83 -11.84 -4.62
N LEU A 258 18.82 -11.79 -3.28
CA LEU A 258 19.18 -12.92 -2.43
C LEU A 258 17.98 -13.82 -2.07
N VAL A 259 16.74 -13.40 -2.31
CA VAL A 259 15.53 -14.06 -1.77
C VAL A 259 14.34 -14.12 -2.71
N ALA A 260 14.33 -13.36 -3.81
CA ALA A 260 13.24 -13.28 -4.76
C ALA A 260 13.69 -13.76 -6.16
N ASP A 261 12.71 -14.04 -7.03
CA ASP A 261 12.97 -14.34 -8.43
C ASP A 261 13.39 -13.09 -9.24
N ASP A 262 14.05 -13.32 -10.38
CA ASP A 262 14.54 -12.26 -11.26
C ASP A 262 13.45 -11.33 -11.76
N ALA A 263 12.22 -11.84 -11.96
CA ALA A 263 11.10 -11.02 -12.41
C ALA A 263 10.68 -10.01 -11.34
N THR A 264 10.68 -10.41 -10.07
CA THR A 264 10.39 -9.56 -8.91
C THR A 264 11.50 -8.53 -8.72
N VAL A 265 12.75 -8.96 -8.80
CA VAL A 265 13.92 -8.07 -8.74
C VAL A 265 13.81 -7.02 -9.84
N LYS A 266 13.56 -7.44 -11.08
CA LYS A 266 13.39 -6.53 -12.22
C LYS A 266 12.26 -5.52 -11.99
N ARG A 267 11.09 -5.94 -11.47
CA ARG A 267 9.98 -5.01 -11.19
C ARG A 267 10.36 -3.94 -10.17
N PHE A 268 11.15 -4.28 -9.15
CA PHE A 268 11.62 -3.30 -8.18
C PHE A 268 12.75 -2.42 -8.73
N THR A 269 13.59 -2.95 -9.62
CA THR A 269 14.54 -2.13 -10.39
C THR A 269 13.79 -1.10 -11.24
N ASP A 270 12.81 -1.53 -12.03
CA ASP A 270 11.97 -0.64 -12.84
C ASP A 270 11.23 0.40 -11.96
N HIS A 271 10.77 0.01 -10.76
CA HIS A 271 10.15 0.90 -9.78
C HIS A 271 11.12 1.96 -9.26
N ARG A 272 12.33 1.56 -8.86
CA ARG A 272 13.39 2.48 -8.42
C ARG A 272 13.73 3.47 -9.52
N ASP A 273 13.93 3.00 -10.74
CA ASP A 273 14.29 3.84 -11.88
C ASP A 273 13.14 4.80 -12.24
N PHE A 274 11.88 4.38 -12.08
CA PHE A 274 10.73 5.29 -12.15
C PHE A 274 10.81 6.40 -11.08
N CYS A 275 11.10 6.06 -9.83
CA CYS A 275 11.23 7.04 -8.74
C CYS A 275 12.38 8.04 -8.98
N LEU A 276 13.52 7.56 -9.48
CA LEU A 276 14.70 8.38 -9.76
C LEU A 276 14.55 9.26 -11.01
N SER A 277 13.69 8.85 -11.96
CA SER A 277 13.40 9.61 -13.19
C SER A 277 12.29 10.66 -13.03
N ARG A 278 11.84 10.94 -11.80
CA ARG A 278 10.85 12.01 -11.57
C ARG A 278 11.53 13.37 -11.64
N ASP A 279 10.91 14.30 -12.35
CA ASP A 279 11.35 15.68 -12.40
C ASP A 279 11.34 16.31 -11.01
N GLU A 280 12.29 17.22 -10.78
CA GLU A 280 12.44 17.92 -9.50
C GLU A 280 12.51 16.95 -8.31
N PHE A 281 13.32 15.88 -8.45
CA PHE A 281 13.43 14.80 -7.45
C PHE A 281 13.57 15.32 -6.01
N GLY A 282 14.33 16.40 -5.81
CA GLY A 282 14.50 17.03 -4.50
C GLY A 282 13.22 17.66 -3.96
N ASP A 283 12.54 18.47 -4.76
CA ASP A 283 11.33 19.21 -4.34
C ASP A 283 10.14 18.26 -4.14
N ASN A 284 10.05 17.22 -4.96
CA ASN A 284 8.99 16.22 -4.90
C ASN A 284 9.32 15.01 -4.02
N PHE A 285 10.43 15.03 -3.29
CA PHE A 285 10.97 13.84 -2.63
C PHE A 285 9.99 13.21 -1.63
N ASP A 286 9.26 14.01 -0.85
CA ASP A 286 8.24 13.50 0.08
C ASP A 286 7.20 12.64 -0.63
N SER A 287 6.78 13.04 -1.83
CA SER A 287 5.82 12.31 -2.66
C SER A 287 6.43 11.03 -3.22
N ILE A 288 7.68 11.10 -3.67
CA ILE A 288 8.45 9.95 -4.19
C ILE A 288 8.60 8.89 -3.10
N LEU A 289 9.06 9.29 -1.93
CA LEU A 289 9.24 8.40 -0.78
C LEU A 289 7.91 7.80 -0.33
N ALA A 290 6.85 8.61 -0.21
CA ALA A 290 5.52 8.12 0.16
C ALA A 290 4.99 7.07 -0.85
N PHE A 291 5.23 7.29 -2.14
CA PHE A 291 4.83 6.36 -3.19
C PHE A 291 5.63 5.06 -3.14
N ASP A 292 6.96 5.13 -3.01
CA ASP A 292 7.84 3.97 -2.88
C ASP A 292 7.47 3.10 -1.67
N VAL A 293 7.26 3.73 -0.50
CA VAL A 293 6.78 3.07 0.71
C VAL A 293 5.46 2.35 0.47
N GLU A 294 4.53 2.98 -0.24
CA GLU A 294 3.24 2.37 -0.53
C GLU A 294 3.37 1.14 -1.42
N ILE A 295 4.12 1.23 -2.52
CA ILE A 295 4.31 0.12 -3.46
C ILE A 295 4.99 -1.06 -2.76
N ARG A 296 6.06 -0.82 -2.00
CA ARG A 296 6.72 -1.86 -1.20
C ARG A 296 5.77 -2.47 -0.18
N ARG A 297 5.06 -1.68 0.63
CA ARG A 297 4.09 -2.21 1.62
C ARG A 297 2.98 -3.03 0.96
N ARG A 298 2.42 -2.55 -0.15
CA ARG A 298 1.40 -3.30 -0.89
C ARG A 298 1.95 -4.64 -1.36
N PHE A 299 3.16 -4.67 -1.91
CA PHE A 299 3.78 -5.91 -2.35
C PHE A 299 4.01 -6.89 -1.19
N PHE A 300 4.59 -6.44 -0.07
CA PHE A 300 4.82 -7.31 1.09
C PHE A 300 3.51 -7.85 1.70
N ASN A 301 2.44 -7.07 1.67
CA ASN A 301 1.14 -7.47 2.24
C ASN A 301 0.31 -8.37 1.31
N THR A 302 0.44 -8.19 -0.02
CA THR A 302 -0.49 -8.83 -0.99
C THR A 302 0.20 -9.68 -2.04
N HIS A 303 1.53 -9.56 -2.18
CA HIS A 303 2.31 -10.13 -3.28
C HIS A 303 1.85 -9.69 -4.67
N THR A 304 1.23 -8.52 -4.77
CA THR A 304 0.76 -7.97 -6.05
C THR A 304 1.46 -6.68 -6.39
N PHE A 305 1.76 -6.51 -7.68
CA PHE A 305 2.11 -5.24 -8.28
C PHE A 305 0.90 -4.67 -9.03
N PRO A 306 0.63 -3.37 -8.93
CA PRO A 306 -0.43 -2.75 -9.73
C PRO A 306 -0.10 -2.83 -11.24
N SER A 307 -1.14 -2.85 -12.07
CA SER A 307 -0.98 -2.69 -13.52
C SER A 307 -0.38 -1.31 -13.85
N ARG A 308 0.24 -1.15 -15.01
CA ARG A 308 0.86 0.13 -15.41
C ARG A 308 -0.10 1.33 -15.30
N ALA A 309 -1.35 1.16 -15.73
CA ALA A 309 -2.36 2.22 -15.62
C ALA A 309 -2.69 2.55 -14.15
N ALA A 310 -2.92 1.53 -13.31
CA ALA A 310 -3.19 1.73 -11.89
C ALA A 310 -1.98 2.27 -11.12
N TYR A 311 -0.76 1.94 -11.55
CA TYR A 311 0.49 2.43 -10.99
C TYR A 311 0.65 3.94 -11.22
N LEU A 312 0.44 4.40 -12.47
CA LEU A 312 0.51 5.82 -12.82
C LEU A 312 -0.62 6.63 -12.18
N ASP A 313 -1.84 6.12 -12.16
CA ASP A 313 -2.94 6.73 -11.43
C ASP A 313 -2.60 6.85 -9.94
N ARG A 314 -1.98 5.82 -9.37
CA ARG A 314 -1.59 5.85 -7.97
C ARG A 314 -0.51 6.89 -7.68
N TRP A 315 0.49 7.02 -8.56
CA TRP A 315 1.49 8.07 -8.45
C TRP A 315 0.86 9.47 -8.40
N LYS A 316 -0.04 9.78 -9.35
CA LYS A 316 -0.77 11.07 -9.37
C LYS A 316 -1.52 11.34 -8.07
N ASN A 317 -2.20 10.31 -7.54
CA ASN A 317 -2.94 10.42 -6.29
C ASN A 317 -2.02 10.69 -5.08
N VAL A 318 -0.86 10.04 -5.03
CA VAL A 318 0.13 10.30 -3.96
C VAL A 318 0.68 11.71 -4.07
N LEU A 319 1.03 12.16 -5.27
CA LEU A 319 1.51 13.52 -5.52
C LEU A 319 0.52 14.57 -5.01
N ILE A 320 -0.75 14.49 -5.45
CA ILE A 320 -1.83 15.41 -5.01
C ILE A 320 -1.96 15.39 -3.48
N LYS A 321 -1.99 14.20 -2.87
CA LYS A 321 -2.17 14.06 -1.42
C LYS A 321 -1.04 14.69 -0.62
N THR A 322 0.20 14.51 -1.06
CA THR A 322 1.38 15.06 -0.38
C THR A 322 1.42 16.58 -0.53
N SER A 323 1.14 17.12 -1.72
CA SER A 323 1.05 18.57 -1.95
C SER A 323 -0.02 19.23 -1.08
N LEU A 324 -1.22 18.62 -0.97
CA LEU A 324 -2.28 19.11 -0.07
C LEU A 324 -1.87 19.06 1.40
N SER A 325 -1.08 18.07 1.80
CA SER A 325 -0.59 17.95 3.19
C SER A 325 0.44 19.03 3.52
N GLN A 326 1.33 19.36 2.58
CA GLN A 326 2.29 20.45 2.72
C GLN A 326 1.59 21.82 2.79
N GLN A 327 0.55 22.05 1.98
CA GLN A 327 -0.24 23.28 2.03
C GLN A 327 -1.06 23.41 3.32
N GLY A 328 -1.61 22.30 3.85
CA GLY A 328 -2.40 22.31 5.09
C GLY A 328 -1.59 22.74 6.31
N SER A 329 -0.27 22.53 6.30
CA SER A 329 0.61 22.92 7.41
C SER A 329 1.01 24.39 7.37
N SER A 330 0.85 25.08 6.23
CA SER A 330 1.13 26.51 6.09
C SER A 330 -0.11 27.40 6.20
N SER A 331 -1.22 26.86 6.70
CA SER A 331 -2.40 27.63 7.10
C SER A 331 -2.07 28.53 8.31
N ASN A 332 -1.25 29.55 8.10
CA ASN A 332 -1.54 30.89 8.57
C ASN A 332 -2.89 31.25 7.99
N ARG A 333 -3.95 30.74 8.65
CA ARG A 333 -5.34 31.07 8.38
C ARG A 333 -5.35 32.59 8.41
N TYR A 334 -5.43 33.21 7.22
CA TYR A 334 -5.52 34.65 7.06
C TYR A 334 -6.57 35.08 8.08
N GLN A 335 -6.15 35.78 9.13
CA GLN A 335 -7.06 36.36 10.09
C GLN A 335 -7.44 37.71 9.45
N PRO A 336 -8.59 37.83 8.76
CA PRO A 336 -9.00 39.09 8.14
C PRO A 336 -9.22 40.21 9.16
N TYR A 337 -9.13 39.91 10.46
CA TYR A 337 -9.17 40.89 11.52
C TYR A 337 -7.84 40.89 12.28
N PRO A 338 -7.15 42.05 12.39
CA PRO A 338 -6.09 42.20 13.37
C PRO A 338 -6.70 41.90 14.73
N SER A 339 -6.20 40.88 15.42
CA SER A 339 -6.49 40.69 16.84
C SER A 339 -6.09 41.98 17.55
N ARG A 340 -7.10 42.77 17.94
CA ARG A 340 -6.91 43.94 18.78
C ARG A 340 -6.17 43.44 20.01
N LYS A 341 -4.90 43.82 20.14
CA LYS A 341 -4.16 43.70 21.39
C LYS A 341 -5.02 44.38 22.46
N PRO A 342 -5.42 43.70 23.54
CA PRO A 342 -5.97 44.39 24.68
C PRO A 342 -4.81 45.20 25.30
N GLU A 343 -4.80 46.49 25.03
CA GLU A 343 -3.99 47.44 25.79
C GLU A 343 -4.59 47.61 27.19
N GLY A 344 -3.72 47.58 28.21
CA GLY A 344 -4.08 47.74 29.63
C GLY A 344 -4.35 46.39 30.31
N PHE A 345 -3.58 45.93 31.28
CA PHE A 345 -3.17 46.66 32.48
C PHE A 345 -1.86 46.08 33.07
N SER A 346 -0.99 46.98 33.52
CA SER A 346 0.07 46.67 34.48
C SER A 346 -0.56 46.17 35.78
N SER A 347 -0.21 44.94 36.18
CA SER A 347 -0.26 44.55 37.59
C SER A 347 0.91 43.63 37.90
N THR A 348 1.79 44.17 38.71
CA THR A 348 2.80 43.51 39.52
C THR A 348 2.26 42.28 40.26
N SER A 349 3.18 41.34 40.47
CA SER A 349 3.34 40.50 41.66
C SER A 349 3.03 38.99 41.59
N VAL A 350 3.97 38.31 42.26
CA VAL A 350 3.89 37.03 42.96
C VAL A 350 4.26 35.76 42.19
N SER A 351 5.48 35.30 42.52
CA SER A 351 5.96 33.93 42.46
C SER A 351 4.89 32.91 42.84
N ASN A 352 4.70 31.88 42.01
CA ASN A 352 4.18 30.61 42.48
C ASN A 352 5.05 29.47 41.97
N ASP A 353 5.75 28.89 42.92
CA ASP A 353 6.19 27.50 42.94
C ASP A 353 5.04 26.56 42.56
N GLY A 354 5.37 25.47 41.85
CA GLY A 354 4.61 24.23 41.97
C GLY A 354 4.02 23.67 40.67
N LYS A 355 4.79 22.78 40.04
CA LYS A 355 4.36 21.47 39.53
C LYS A 355 3.00 21.39 38.81
N SER A 356 3.01 21.10 37.51
CA SER A 356 2.90 19.71 37.05
C SER A 356 3.05 19.60 35.54
N PHE A 357 4.09 18.90 35.11
CA PHE A 357 4.14 18.26 33.81
C PHE A 357 2.98 17.26 33.75
N ARG A 358 1.92 17.58 33.01
CA ARG A 358 0.95 16.58 32.55
C ARG A 358 0.94 16.52 31.03
N ARG A 359 1.72 15.54 30.56
CA ARG A 359 1.37 14.56 29.52
C ARG A 359 0.91 15.13 28.18
N GLY A 360 1.89 15.25 27.28
CA GLY A 360 1.64 15.23 25.84
C GLY A 360 0.94 13.92 25.44
N LYS A 361 -0.17 14.07 24.73
CA LYS A 361 -0.70 13.08 23.80
C LYS A 361 -1.23 13.90 22.63
N GLY A 362 -0.60 13.76 21.47
CA GLY A 362 -0.90 14.56 20.28
C GLY A 362 -2.38 14.52 19.94
N GLU A 363 -3.08 15.58 20.32
CA GLU A 363 -4.43 15.89 19.88
C GLU A 363 -4.26 16.52 18.49
N GLN A 364 -4.15 15.65 17.48
CA GLN A 364 -4.34 16.07 16.10
C GLN A 364 -5.71 16.76 16.06
N SER A 365 -5.68 18.06 15.85
CA SER A 365 -6.81 18.99 15.79
C SER A 365 -8.06 18.32 15.22
N SER A 366 -8.96 17.92 16.12
CA SER A 366 -10.24 17.26 15.80
C SER A 366 -11.25 18.19 15.15
N GLU A 367 -10.86 19.44 14.84
CA GLU A 367 -11.70 20.51 14.31
C GLU A 367 -12.45 20.11 13.02
N HIS A 368 -11.95 19.14 12.26
CA HIS A 368 -12.55 18.73 10.97
C HIS A 368 -13.20 17.34 10.96
N LEU A 369 -13.23 16.62 12.08
CA LEU A 369 -13.86 15.30 12.11
C LEU A 369 -15.37 15.43 12.36
N LEU A 370 -16.18 15.08 11.35
CA LEU A 370 -17.63 14.94 11.46
C LEU A 370 -17.97 13.71 12.29
N CYS A 371 -18.63 13.92 13.43
CA CYS A 371 -19.12 12.84 14.26
C CYS A 371 -20.29 12.13 13.56
N VAL A 372 -20.12 10.86 13.18
CA VAL A 372 -21.16 10.07 12.49
C VAL A 372 -22.39 9.76 13.36
N ILE A 373 -22.37 10.07 14.66
CA ILE A 373 -23.53 9.87 15.57
C ILE A 373 -24.44 11.10 15.57
N CYS A 374 -23.86 12.31 15.72
CA CYS A 374 -24.64 13.54 15.87
C CYS A 374 -24.49 14.53 14.71
N GLY A 375 -23.58 14.31 13.76
CA GLY A 375 -23.34 15.22 12.64
C GLY A 375 -22.63 16.53 13.00
N ARG A 376 -22.08 16.67 14.21
CA ARG A 376 -21.31 17.85 14.63
C ARG A 376 -19.81 17.61 14.42
N LEU A 377 -19.07 18.70 14.18
CA LEU A 377 -17.62 18.69 14.09
C LEU A 377 -16.97 18.70 15.49
N GLY A 378 -15.68 18.40 15.57
CA GLY A 378 -14.87 18.62 16.77
C GLY A 378 -14.70 17.41 17.70
N HIS A 379 -15.37 16.28 17.45
CA HIS A 379 -15.25 15.08 18.29
C HIS A 379 -15.44 13.77 17.52
N ARG A 380 -14.96 12.67 18.12
CA ARG A 380 -15.09 11.31 17.56
C ARG A 380 -16.43 10.70 17.98
N ALA A 381 -16.95 9.78 17.16
CA ALA A 381 -18.16 9.01 17.49
C ALA A 381 -18.02 8.25 18.82
N SER A 382 -16.85 7.68 19.10
CA SER A 382 -16.57 6.97 20.36
C SER A 382 -16.61 7.86 21.60
N SER A 383 -16.53 9.19 21.45
CA SER A 383 -16.59 10.16 22.54
C SER A 383 -17.82 11.07 22.44
N CYS A 384 -18.84 10.67 21.65
CA CYS A 384 -20.04 11.47 21.46
C CYS A 384 -20.98 11.36 22.67
N THR A 385 -21.19 12.47 23.37
CA THR A 385 -22.13 12.57 24.50
C THR A 385 -23.42 13.32 24.15
N HIS A 386 -23.56 13.79 22.91
CA HIS A 386 -24.74 14.55 22.50
C HIS A 386 -25.98 13.66 22.38
N MET A 387 -27.09 14.16 22.92
CA MET A 387 -28.40 13.51 22.80
C MET A 387 -29.17 13.93 21.53
N HIS A 388 -28.74 15.01 20.87
CA HIS A 388 -29.36 15.57 19.68
C HIS A 388 -28.34 15.75 18.54
N THR A 389 -28.80 15.60 17.30
CA THR A 389 -28.01 15.81 16.09
C THR A 389 -27.76 17.30 15.84
N ALA A 390 -26.97 17.64 14.82
CA ALA A 390 -26.77 19.01 14.35
C ALA A 390 -28.08 19.67 13.87
N LYS A 391 -29.08 18.86 13.46
CA LYS A 391 -30.41 19.29 13.04
C LYS A 391 -31.43 19.27 14.20
N ASN A 392 -30.97 19.20 15.45
CA ASN A 392 -31.81 19.10 16.67
C ASN A 392 -32.75 17.88 16.71
N ALA A 393 -32.51 16.84 15.91
CA ALA A 393 -33.25 15.57 16.01
C ALA A 393 -32.63 14.67 17.10
N PRO A 394 -33.39 13.79 17.77
CA PRO A 394 -32.84 12.82 18.72
C PRO A 394 -31.80 11.90 18.07
N VAL A 395 -30.69 11.66 18.76
CA VAL A 395 -29.65 10.74 18.28
C VAL A 395 -30.15 9.29 18.34
N ILE A 396 -30.18 8.62 17.19
CA ILE A 396 -30.69 7.25 17.03
C ILE A 396 -29.61 6.15 17.15
N SER A 397 -28.33 6.52 17.16
CA SER A 397 -27.20 5.59 17.21
C SER A 397 -26.29 5.85 18.42
N MET A 398 -25.51 4.86 18.83
CA MET A 398 -24.51 5.02 19.89
C MET A 398 -23.28 4.15 19.63
N TRP A 399 -22.19 4.44 20.35
CA TRP A 399 -20.95 3.68 20.27
C TRP A 399 -20.81 2.75 21.48
N THR A 400 -20.81 1.44 21.23
CA THR A 400 -20.55 0.38 22.23
C THR A 400 -19.57 -0.61 21.62
N ASP A 401 -18.30 -0.19 21.49
CA ASP A 401 -17.23 -0.83 20.70
C ASP A 401 -17.42 -0.80 19.18
N LYS A 402 -18.67 -0.89 18.72
CA LYS A 402 -19.12 -0.68 17.35
C LYS A 402 -20.25 0.33 17.30
N LEU A 403 -20.52 0.87 16.12
CA LEU A 403 -21.66 1.75 15.89
C LEU A 403 -22.94 0.90 15.89
N ILE A 404 -23.87 1.17 16.80
CA ILE A 404 -25.13 0.44 16.93
C ILE A 404 -26.34 1.37 16.90
N LEU A 405 -27.50 0.82 16.54
CA LEU A 405 -28.78 1.51 16.59
C LEU A 405 -29.38 1.41 18.01
N LYS A 406 -29.83 2.52 18.60
CA LYS A 406 -30.32 2.52 19.99
C LYS A 406 -31.60 1.71 20.20
N SER A 407 -32.48 1.63 19.20
CA SER A 407 -33.76 0.95 19.34
C SER A 407 -33.67 -0.57 19.26
N SER A 408 -32.72 -1.11 18.50
CA SER A 408 -32.61 -2.54 18.23
C SER A 408 -31.27 -3.16 18.64
N SER A 409 -30.31 -2.35 19.05
CA SER A 409 -28.91 -2.75 19.25
C SER A 409 -28.24 -3.38 18.02
N ALA A 410 -28.85 -3.24 16.82
CA ALA A 410 -28.30 -3.77 15.58
C ALA A 410 -27.03 -3.00 15.17
N PRO A 411 -25.95 -3.69 14.75
CA PRO A 411 -24.73 -3.05 14.30
C PRO A 411 -24.94 -2.32 12.97
N ILE A 412 -24.52 -1.06 12.92
CA ILE A 412 -24.59 -0.20 11.74
C ILE A 412 -23.27 -0.28 10.97
N CYS A 413 -23.35 -0.44 9.66
CA CYS A 413 -22.17 -0.44 8.79
C CYS A 413 -21.49 0.94 8.76
N ILE A 414 -20.28 1.02 9.32
CA ILE A 414 -19.46 2.24 9.29
C ILE A 414 -19.08 2.58 7.85
N SER A 415 -18.69 1.58 7.05
CA SER A 415 -18.30 1.76 5.64
C SER A 415 -19.41 2.39 4.79
N PHE A 416 -20.68 2.06 5.07
CA PHE A 416 -21.83 2.70 4.43
C PHE A 416 -21.97 4.16 4.83
N ASN A 417 -21.80 4.47 6.12
CA ASN A 417 -21.91 5.84 6.63
C ASN A 417 -20.81 6.77 6.12
N ILE A 418 -19.65 6.24 5.73
CA ILE A 418 -18.56 6.98 5.08
C ILE A 418 -18.62 6.94 3.53
N GLY A 419 -19.61 6.28 2.93
CA GLY A 419 -19.78 6.20 1.47
C GLY A 419 -18.83 5.23 0.75
N ARG A 420 -18.32 4.20 1.43
CA ARG A 420 -17.36 3.22 0.89
C ARG A 420 -17.89 1.79 0.83
N CYS A 421 -19.17 1.56 1.13
CA CYS A 421 -19.76 0.23 1.16
C CYS A 421 -20.73 -0.01 -0.01
N SER A 422 -20.72 -1.25 -0.51
CA SER A 422 -21.76 -1.78 -1.40
C SER A 422 -22.62 -2.80 -0.64
N PRO A 423 -23.95 -2.83 -0.82
CA PRO A 423 -24.86 -3.65 -0.01
C PRO A 423 -24.55 -5.16 0.05
N THR A 424 -23.87 -5.71 -0.95
CA THR A 424 -23.64 -7.15 -1.14
C THR A 424 -22.52 -7.75 -0.28
N LYS A 425 -21.79 -6.95 0.51
CA LYS A 425 -20.52 -7.38 1.14
C LYS A 425 -20.60 -7.71 2.64
N HIS A 426 -21.77 -7.64 3.26
CA HIS A 426 -21.90 -7.82 4.72
C HIS A 426 -22.90 -8.92 5.08
N SER A 427 -22.74 -9.50 6.28
CA SER A 427 -23.73 -10.41 6.85
C SER A 427 -25.05 -9.69 7.07
N SER A 428 -26.15 -10.45 7.07
CA SER A 428 -27.52 -9.95 7.32
C SER A 428 -27.68 -9.18 8.64
N ASP A 429 -26.76 -9.38 9.58
CA ASP A 429 -26.81 -8.78 10.91
C ASP A 429 -26.37 -7.31 10.93
N ILE A 430 -25.68 -6.84 9.88
CA ILE A 430 -25.20 -5.45 9.78
C ILE A 430 -26.16 -4.64 8.92
N VAL A 431 -26.72 -3.57 9.51
CA VAL A 431 -27.70 -2.71 8.83
C VAL A 431 -27.03 -1.56 8.06
N HIS A 432 -27.49 -1.34 6.82
CA HIS A 432 -27.16 -0.19 6.00
C HIS A 432 -28.16 0.93 6.20
N VAL A 433 -27.97 1.69 7.28
CA VAL A 433 -28.77 2.86 7.63
C VAL A 433 -27.86 4.02 8.03
N CYS A 434 -28.29 5.24 7.72
CA CYS A 434 -27.64 6.46 8.15
C CYS A 434 -27.65 6.53 9.68
N SER A 435 -26.48 6.64 10.30
CA SER A 435 -26.38 6.67 11.76
C SER A 435 -26.90 7.96 12.40
N ILE A 436 -27.14 9.01 11.61
CA ILE A 436 -27.67 10.30 12.07
C ILE A 436 -29.20 10.35 11.95
N CYS A 437 -29.77 9.93 10.81
CA CYS A 437 -31.21 10.10 10.52
C CYS A 437 -31.98 8.78 10.30
N GLY A 438 -31.30 7.64 10.19
CA GLY A 438 -31.92 6.32 10.05
C GLY A 438 -32.31 5.95 8.62
N SER A 439 -32.09 6.83 7.64
CA SER A 439 -32.42 6.55 6.23
C SER A 439 -31.58 5.40 5.66
N LYS A 440 -32.22 4.56 4.83
CA LYS A 440 -31.54 3.52 4.04
C LYS A 440 -30.95 4.05 2.72
N SER A 441 -31.33 5.26 2.29
CA SER A 441 -30.96 5.80 0.97
C SER A 441 -29.55 6.42 0.93
N HIS A 442 -28.97 6.77 2.07
CA HIS A 442 -27.68 7.45 2.14
C HIS A 442 -26.95 7.17 3.45
N GLY A 443 -25.63 7.39 3.48
CA GLY A 443 -24.82 7.37 4.68
C GLY A 443 -24.70 8.73 5.37
N ALA A 444 -24.18 8.76 6.60
CA ALA A 444 -23.97 9.97 7.40
C ALA A 444 -23.12 11.06 6.71
N ASN A 445 -22.19 10.69 5.82
CA ASN A 445 -21.35 11.63 5.08
C ASN A 445 -22.05 12.26 3.84
N SER A 446 -23.32 11.93 3.59
CA SER A 446 -24.08 12.51 2.48
C SER A 446 -24.50 13.95 2.76
N LYS A 447 -24.48 14.81 1.72
CA LYS A 447 -25.04 16.17 1.76
C LYS A 447 -26.52 16.20 2.11
N SER A 448 -27.25 15.11 1.91
CA SER A 448 -28.66 14.98 2.30
C SER A 448 -28.85 14.88 3.81
N CYS A 449 -27.81 14.44 4.54
CA CYS A 449 -27.89 14.19 5.97
C CYS A 449 -27.35 15.35 6.82
N ILE A 450 -26.23 15.92 6.40
CA ILE A 450 -25.63 17.14 6.97
C ILE A 450 -26.54 18.33 6.63
#